data_AF-A0A0J7Y7N8-F1
#
_entry.id   AF-A0A0J7Y7N8-F1
#
_cell.length_a   1.000
_cell.length_b   1.000
_cell.length_c   1.000
_cell.angle_alpha   90.00
_cell.angle_beta   90.00
_cell.angle_gamma   90.00
#
_symmetry.space_group_name_H-M   'P 1'
#
loop_
_entity.id
_entity.type
_entity.pdbx_description
1 polymer ?
#
loop_
_entity_poly.entity_id
_entity_poly.type
_entity_poly.pdbx_seq_one_letter_code
_entity_poly.pdbx_strand_id
1 'polypeptide(L)'
;MFDYVRSQIALPDGFTGELQSKDFDCYLSVLEIREGGTLWIERFETEEVPLAERPYPEADDWRSFIGSERRINERWEQIEFHGDMNFYGTDADMGWHEYTARFSNGNLDWIKQISPAGEGAGS
;
A
#
# COMPACT_ATOMS: atom_id res chain seq x y z
N MET A 1 0.75 1.61 11.09
CA MET A 1 0.54 0.57 10.06
C MET A 1 0.28 1.28 8.74
N PHE A 2 0.51 0.63 7.61
CA PHE A 2 0.35 1.20 6.26
C PHE A 2 -0.20 0.09 5.34
N ASP A 3 -0.64 0.47 4.15
CA ASP A 3 -0.92 -0.45 3.05
C ASP A 3 0.14 -0.29 1.96
N TYR A 4 0.44 -1.36 1.23
CA TYR A 4 1.32 -1.29 0.07
C TYR A 4 0.57 -0.73 -1.12
N VAL A 5 1.26 0.01 -2.00
CA VAL A 5 0.68 0.55 -3.23
C VAL A 5 1.47 0.02 -4.43
N ARG A 6 0.73 -0.41 -5.45
CA ARG A 6 1.25 -0.73 -6.78
C ARG A 6 0.59 0.19 -7.79
N SER A 7 1.35 0.68 -8.75
CA SER A 7 0.81 1.47 -9.86
C SER A 7 1.20 0.83 -11.18
N GLN A 8 0.21 0.47 -12.00
CA GLN A 8 0.41 0.06 -13.38
C GLN A 8 0.54 1.26 -14.32
N ILE A 9 0.15 2.44 -13.83
CA ILE A 9 0.35 3.72 -14.53
C ILE A 9 1.71 4.27 -14.11
N ALA A 10 2.51 4.68 -15.10
CA ALA A 10 3.81 5.29 -14.86
C ALA A 10 3.68 6.53 -13.94
N LEU A 11 4.51 6.59 -12.91
CA LEU A 11 4.56 7.74 -12.02
C LEU A 11 5.22 8.94 -12.71
N PRO A 12 4.88 10.19 -12.31
CA PRO A 12 5.36 11.39 -13.00
C PRO A 12 6.88 11.52 -13.15
N ASP A 13 7.64 10.95 -12.22
CA ASP A 13 9.11 10.93 -12.20
C ASP A 13 9.71 9.58 -12.66
N GLY A 14 8.86 8.62 -13.08
CA GLY A 14 9.28 7.30 -13.52
C GLY A 14 9.73 6.36 -12.39
N PHE A 15 9.49 6.69 -11.12
CA PHE A 15 9.82 5.81 -10.00
C PHE A 15 9.07 4.47 -10.08
N THR A 16 9.75 3.39 -9.69
CA THR A 16 9.24 2.00 -9.76
C THR A 16 9.50 1.19 -8.48
N GLY A 17 9.90 1.85 -7.39
CA GLY A 17 10.17 1.19 -6.12
C GLY A 17 8.91 0.85 -5.32
N GLU A 18 9.11 0.36 -4.10
CA GLU A 18 8.01 0.06 -3.17
C GLU A 18 7.31 1.35 -2.74
N LEU A 19 5.98 1.33 -2.76
CA LEU A 19 5.14 2.45 -2.34
C LEU A 19 4.22 2.01 -1.21
N GLN A 20 3.87 2.97 -0.36
CA GLN A 20 3.03 2.79 0.82
C GLN A 20 2.00 3.92 0.91
N SER A 21 0.85 3.65 1.51
CA SER A 21 -0.16 4.65 1.85
C SER A 21 -0.67 4.44 3.27
N LYS A 22 -1.19 5.51 3.88
CA LYS A 22 -1.84 5.52 5.20
C LYS A 22 -3.27 6.04 5.16
N ASP A 23 -3.84 6.20 3.96
CA ASP A 23 -5.12 6.90 3.77
C ASP A 23 -6.33 5.94 3.87
N PHE A 24 -6.10 4.65 4.13
CA PHE A 24 -7.13 3.61 4.30
C PHE A 24 -7.02 2.92 5.66
N ASP A 25 -7.66 1.76 5.81
CA ASP A 25 -7.71 1.00 7.07
C ASP A 25 -6.33 0.48 7.53
N CYS A 26 -5.30 0.54 6.67
CA CYS A 26 -3.92 0.19 6.98
C CYS A 26 -3.75 -1.26 7.45
N TYR A 27 -4.45 -2.22 6.84
CA TYR A 27 -4.41 -3.64 7.21
C TYR A 27 -3.22 -4.42 6.59
N LEU A 28 -2.16 -3.72 6.17
CA LEU A 28 -1.07 -4.30 5.37
C LEU A 28 -1.60 -4.94 4.08
N SER A 29 -2.69 -4.39 3.55
CA SER A 29 -3.28 -4.82 2.28
C SER A 29 -2.44 -4.29 1.11
N VAL A 30 -2.75 -4.74 -0.11
CA VAL A 30 -2.17 -4.19 -1.32
C VAL A 30 -3.23 -3.40 -2.07
N LEU A 31 -2.95 -2.12 -2.31
CA LEU A 31 -3.70 -1.24 -3.20
C LEU A 31 -3.06 -1.27 -4.58
N GLU A 32 -3.86 -1.28 -5.64
CA GLU A 32 -3.38 -1.28 -7.02
C GLU A 32 -4.12 -0.23 -7.86
N ILE A 33 -3.38 0.76 -8.37
CA ILE A 33 -3.86 1.67 -9.43
C ILE A 33 -3.65 0.96 -10.77
N ARG A 34 -4.73 0.49 -11.40
CA ARG A 34 -4.66 -0.26 -12.66
C ARG A 34 -4.65 0.64 -13.88
N GLU A 35 -4.20 0.12 -15.03
CA GLU A 35 -4.11 0.85 -16.31
C GLU A 35 -5.42 1.53 -16.74
N GLY A 36 -6.57 0.97 -16.38
CA GLY A 36 -7.90 1.55 -16.63
C GLY A 36 -8.26 2.75 -15.75
N GLY A 37 -7.34 3.25 -14.93
CA GLY A 37 -7.59 4.34 -14.00
C GLY A 37 -8.51 3.95 -12.85
N THR A 38 -8.47 2.70 -12.38
CA THR A 38 -9.29 2.23 -11.26
C THR A 38 -8.42 1.84 -10.08
N LEU A 39 -8.94 2.04 -8.87
CA LEU A 39 -8.28 1.61 -7.63
C LEU A 39 -8.84 0.27 -7.18
N TRP A 40 -7.95 -0.68 -6.92
CA TRP A 40 -8.28 -2.00 -6.42
C TRP A 40 -7.59 -2.26 -5.10
N ILE A 41 -8.22 -3.05 -4.23
CA ILE A 41 -7.63 -3.52 -2.98
C ILE A 41 -7.65 -5.04 -2.96
N GLU A 42 -6.56 -5.63 -2.50
CA GLU A 42 -6.50 -7.03 -2.13
C GLU A 42 -7.12 -7.20 -0.74
N ARG A 43 -8.35 -7.70 -0.70
CA ARG A 43 -9.05 -8.04 0.53
C ARG A 43 -8.77 -9.48 0.89
N PHE A 44 -8.66 -9.72 2.19
CA PHE A 44 -8.47 -11.05 2.75
C PHE A 44 -9.22 -11.14 4.08
N GLU A 45 -9.44 -12.37 4.52
CA GLU A 45 -9.86 -12.69 5.87
C GLU A 45 -8.67 -13.32 6.60
N THR A 46 -8.68 -13.28 7.93
CA THR A 46 -7.68 -13.96 8.75
C THR A 46 -8.31 -15.12 9.49
N GLU A 47 -7.54 -16.19 9.64
CA GLU A 47 -7.87 -17.27 10.55
C GLU A 47 -6.69 -17.60 11.45
N GLU A 48 -6.99 -18.10 12.64
CA GLU A 48 -5.97 -18.58 13.57
C GLU A 48 -5.35 -19.87 13.03
N VAL A 49 -4.02 -19.89 12.99
CA VAL A 49 -3.24 -21.08 12.62
C VAL A 49 -3.16 -22.00 13.84
N PRO A 50 -3.51 -23.29 13.72
CA PRO A 50 -3.34 -24.25 14.81
C PRO A 50 -1.91 -24.26 15.34
N LEU A 51 -1.73 -24.33 16.66
CA LEU A 51 -0.40 -24.25 17.30
C LEU A 51 0.62 -25.21 16.66
N ALA A 52 0.20 -26.45 16.36
CA ALA A 52 1.04 -27.48 15.76
C ALA A 52 1.54 -27.17 14.34
N GLU A 53 0.87 -26.26 13.62
CA GLU A 53 1.25 -25.81 12.27
C GLU A 53 2.14 -24.54 12.31
N ARG A 54 2.29 -23.90 13.48
CA ARG A 54 3.08 -22.67 13.60
C ARG A 54 4.58 -22.96 13.49
N PRO A 55 5.41 -21.97 13.09
CA PRO A 55 6.86 -22.13 13.01
C PRO A 55 7.54 -22.54 14.33
N TYR A 56 6.96 -22.17 15.48
CA TYR A 56 7.49 -22.46 16.81
C TYR A 56 6.39 -23.04 17.72
N PRO A 57 5.95 -24.28 17.48
CA PRO A 57 4.76 -24.86 18.13
C PRO A 57 4.96 -25.15 19.62
N GLU A 58 6.21 -25.42 20.02
CA GLU A 58 6.60 -25.76 21.40
C GLU A 58 7.13 -24.56 22.19
N ALA A 59 7.15 -23.36 21.60
CA ALA A 59 7.64 -22.17 22.29
C ALA A 59 6.65 -21.76 23.38
N ASP A 60 7.16 -21.49 24.58
CA ASP A 60 6.42 -20.93 25.72
C ASP A 60 6.63 -19.41 25.88
N ASP A 61 7.31 -18.81 24.90
CA ASP A 61 7.61 -17.38 24.83
C ASP A 61 6.88 -16.72 23.64
N TRP A 62 7.26 -15.46 23.37
CA TRP A 62 6.66 -14.64 22.32
C TRP A 62 6.75 -15.26 20.92
N ARG A 63 7.65 -16.22 20.68
CA ARG A 63 7.78 -16.91 19.38
C ARG A 63 6.55 -17.75 19.04
N SER A 64 5.78 -18.18 20.04
CA SER A 64 4.51 -18.90 19.84
C SER A 64 3.43 -18.09 19.11
N PHE A 65 3.58 -16.76 19.07
CA PHE A 65 2.69 -15.86 18.32
C PHE A 65 3.12 -15.67 16.85
N ILE A 66 4.35 -16.02 16.48
CA ILE A 66 4.83 -15.91 15.10
C ILE A 66 4.03 -16.90 14.23
N GLY A 67 3.40 -16.40 13.17
CA GLY A 67 2.56 -17.21 12.29
C GLY A 67 1.28 -17.73 12.94
N SER A 68 0.79 -17.06 14.00
CA SER A 68 -0.46 -17.43 14.68
C SER A 68 -1.71 -17.10 13.87
N GLU A 69 -1.60 -16.27 12.83
CA GLU A 69 -2.66 -15.96 11.89
C GLU A 69 -2.17 -16.17 10.45
N ARG A 70 -3.07 -16.59 9.56
CA ARG A 70 -2.81 -16.63 8.11
C ARG A 70 -3.94 -15.96 7.35
N ARG A 71 -3.61 -15.45 6.16
CA ARG A 71 -4.58 -14.90 5.21
C ARG A 71 -5.32 -16.03 4.51
N ILE A 72 -6.62 -15.84 4.34
CA ILE A 72 -7.51 -16.70 3.57
C ILE A 72 -8.46 -15.83 2.73
N ASN A 73 -9.14 -16.45 1.76
CA ASN A 73 -10.13 -15.77 0.91
C ASN A 73 -9.61 -14.50 0.23
N GLU A 74 -8.33 -14.52 -0.17
CA GLU A 74 -7.67 -13.44 -0.88
C GLU A 74 -8.34 -13.16 -2.22
N ARG A 75 -8.72 -11.90 -2.43
CA ARG A 75 -9.44 -11.47 -3.63
C ARG A 75 -9.22 -10.00 -3.91
N TRP A 76 -9.27 -9.65 -5.19
CA TRP A 76 -9.21 -8.28 -5.64
C TRP A 76 -10.62 -7.68 -5.73
N GLU A 77 -10.83 -6.56 -5.06
CA GLU A 77 -12.07 -5.78 -5.12
C GLU A 77 -11.77 -4.38 -5.67
N GLN A 78 -12.54 -3.95 -6.67
CA GLN A 78 -12.48 -2.55 -7.10
C GLN A 78 -13.13 -1.67 -6.03
N ILE A 79 -12.47 -0.57 -5.68
CA ILE A 79 -13.05 0.43 -4.78
C ILE A 79 -13.55 1.61 -5.62
N GLU A 80 -14.81 2.00 -5.42
CA GLU A 80 -15.36 3.24 -5.96
C GLU A 80 -14.90 4.46 -5.14
N PHE A 81 -13.58 4.64 -5.06
CA PHE A 81 -12.99 5.72 -4.27
C PHE A 81 -13.22 7.09 -4.92
N HIS A 82 -13.54 8.09 -4.11
CA HIS A 82 -13.69 9.48 -4.52
C HIS A 82 -12.94 10.35 -3.51
N GLY A 83 -11.89 11.03 -3.96
CA GLY A 83 -11.01 11.78 -3.07
C GLY A 83 -9.56 11.81 -3.56
N ASP A 84 -8.69 12.30 -2.68
CA ASP A 84 -7.25 12.24 -2.87
C ASP A 84 -6.69 11.06 -2.06
N MET A 85 -5.81 10.29 -2.68
CA MET A 85 -5.00 9.26 -2.03
C MET A 85 -3.54 9.68 -2.09
N ASN A 86 -2.91 9.81 -0.93
CA ASN A 86 -1.48 10.07 -0.81
C ASN A 86 -0.72 8.75 -0.65
N PHE A 87 0.39 8.65 -1.35
CA PHE A 87 1.28 7.50 -1.27
C PHE A 87 2.71 7.92 -1.53
N TYR A 88 3.65 7.17 -0.95
CA TYR A 88 5.05 7.53 -0.94
C TYR A 88 5.94 6.29 -0.97
N GLY A 89 7.18 6.47 -1.38
CA GLY A 89 8.21 5.44 -1.42
C GLY A 89 9.58 6.03 -1.12
N THR A 90 10.56 5.16 -0.98
CA THR A 90 11.95 5.57 -0.80
C THR A 90 12.82 4.71 -1.70
N ASP A 91 13.72 5.34 -2.45
CA ASP A 91 14.67 4.62 -3.31
C ASP A 91 15.85 4.03 -2.49
N ALA A 92 16.79 3.39 -3.18
CA ALA A 92 17.96 2.78 -2.54
C ALA A 92 18.93 3.81 -1.93
N ASP A 93 18.90 5.05 -2.41
CA ASP A 93 19.74 6.17 -1.97
C ASP A 93 19.05 7.03 -0.89
N MET A 94 17.94 6.53 -0.33
CA MET A 94 17.09 7.24 0.64
C MET A 94 16.38 8.48 0.06
N GLY A 95 16.25 8.57 -1.27
CA GLY A 95 15.47 9.57 -1.96
C GLY A 95 13.98 9.42 -1.67
N TRP A 96 13.34 10.50 -1.25
CA TRP A 96 11.91 10.52 -0.92
C TRP A 96 11.08 10.78 -2.17
N HIS A 97 10.12 9.88 -2.42
CA HIS A 97 9.17 9.98 -3.51
C HIS A 97 7.76 10.04 -2.92
N GLU A 98 6.99 11.07 -3.23
CA GLU A 98 5.64 11.25 -2.69
C GLU A 98 4.70 11.75 -3.77
N TYR A 99 3.46 11.28 -3.71
CA TYR A 99 2.46 11.52 -4.74
C TYR A 99 1.07 11.68 -4.15
N THR A 100 0.24 12.45 -4.84
CA THR A 100 -1.21 12.46 -4.68
C THR A 100 -1.85 11.91 -5.95
N ALA A 101 -2.75 10.93 -5.80
CA ALA A 101 -3.68 10.51 -6.84
C ALA A 101 -5.09 11.01 -6.53
N ARG A 102 -5.70 11.74 -7.46
CA ARG A 102 -7.11 12.17 -7.37
C ARG A 102 -7.98 11.17 -8.09
N PHE A 103 -9.05 10.74 -7.42
CA PHE A 103 -10.11 9.92 -7.99
C PHE A 103 -11.46 10.64 -7.92
N SER A 104 -12.21 10.57 -9.01
CA SER A 104 -13.61 11.01 -9.10
C SER A 104 -14.48 9.85 -9.57
N ASN A 105 -15.46 9.48 -8.73
CA ASN A 105 -16.44 8.42 -9.03
C ASN A 105 -15.75 7.09 -9.39
N GLY A 106 -14.77 6.67 -8.58
CA GLY A 106 -14.03 5.42 -8.77
C GLY A 106 -13.00 5.43 -9.90
N ASN A 107 -12.81 6.56 -10.59
CA ASN A 107 -11.88 6.70 -11.71
C ASN A 107 -10.78 7.69 -11.38
N LEU A 108 -9.56 7.40 -11.80
CA LEU A 108 -8.38 8.22 -11.64
C LEU A 108 -8.46 9.43 -12.58
N ASP A 109 -8.37 10.62 -12.01
CA ASP A 109 -8.27 11.86 -12.77
C ASP A 109 -6.81 12.21 -13.09
N TRP A 110 -5.92 12.09 -12.09
CA TRP A 110 -4.49 12.39 -12.23
C TRP A 110 -3.67 11.83 -11.08
N ILE A 111 -2.36 11.68 -11.33
CA ILE A 111 -1.32 11.45 -10.31
C ILE A 111 -0.33 12.62 -10.41
N LYS A 112 0.02 13.22 -9.28
CA LYS A 112 1.01 14.30 -9.19
C LYS A 112 2.06 13.95 -8.17
N GLN A 113 3.32 14.24 -8.48
CA GLN A 113 4.38 14.21 -7.50
C GLN A 113 4.22 15.39 -6.55
N ILE A 114 4.33 15.13 -5.26
CA ILE A 114 4.46 16.14 -4.23
C ILE A 114 5.97 16.29 -4.01
N SER A 115 6.58 17.29 -4.66
CA SER A 115 7.99 17.59 -4.43
C SER A 115 8.20 17.92 -2.95
N PRO A 116 9.33 17.54 -2.33
CA PRO A 116 9.70 18.13 -1.07
C PRO A 116 9.80 19.65 -1.28
N ALA A 117 9.15 20.44 -0.43
CA ALA A 117 9.32 21.88 -0.40
C ALA A 117 10.81 22.18 -0.15
N GLY A 118 11.58 22.44 -1.21
CA GLY A 118 13.03 22.39 -1.11
C GLY A 118 13.86 22.98 -2.25
N GLU A 119 13.29 23.65 -3.25
CA GLU A 119 14.06 24.55 -4.15
C GLU A 119 13.17 25.73 -4.56
N GLY A 120 13.10 26.74 -3.70
CA GLY A 120 12.27 27.93 -3.94
C GLY A 120 12.18 28.90 -2.77
N ALA A 121 13.26 29.06 -2.00
CA ALA A 121 13.39 30.15 -1.02
C ALA A 121 14.86 30.58 -0.95
N GLY A 122 15.30 31.29 -1.98
CA GLY A 122 16.60 31.94 -2.06
C GLY A 122 16.47 33.10 -3.03
N SER A 123 16.34 34.29 -2.46
CA SER A 123 16.29 35.62 -3.09
C SER A 123 17.41 35.88 -4.09
#